data_AF-A0A359B2T3-F1
#
_entry.id   AF-A0A359B2T3-F1
#
_cell.length_a   1.000
_cell.length_b   1.000
_cell.length_c   1.000
_cell.angle_alpha   90.00
_cell.angle_beta   90.00
_cell.angle_gamma   90.00
#
_symmetry.space_group_name_H-M   'P 1'
#
loop_
_entity.id
_entity.type
_entity.pdbx_description
1 polymer ?
#
loop_
_entity_poly.entity_id
_entity_poly.type
_entity_poly.pdbx_seq_one_letter_code
_entity_poly.pdbx_strand_id
1 'polypeptide(L)'
;MKQLKIAILLFNIALLSIIDYLYTLRAVSRGLKEYNPVMDPILHTPLFPLIKVVFVPLALLWAWINRDKWQHNWLINLSLWILFLVYMALTVWHMTVQLRLG
;
A
#
# COMPACT_ATOMS: atom_id res chain seq x y z
N MET A 1 11.11 -5.99 22.09
CA MET A 1 11.65 -5.26 20.92
C MET A 1 11.22 -5.80 19.55
N LYS A 2 11.11 -7.13 19.32
CA LYS A 2 10.73 -7.69 18.00
C LYS A 2 9.29 -7.35 17.54
N GLN A 3 8.31 -7.38 18.45
CA GLN A 3 6.92 -7.01 18.14
C GLN A 3 6.75 -5.56 17.68
N LEU A 4 7.53 -4.64 18.27
CA LEU A 4 7.50 -3.23 17.89
C LEU A 4 7.90 -3.03 16.41
N LYS A 5 8.81 -3.86 15.87
CA LYS A 5 9.26 -3.76 14.48
C LYS A 5 8.14 -4.08 13.48
N ILE A 6 7.37 -5.14 13.71
CA ILE A 6 6.27 -5.53 12.82
C ILE A 6 5.09 -4.59 12.95
N ALA A 7 4.79 -4.14 14.17
CA ALA A 7 3.78 -3.11 14.39
C ALA A 7 4.11 -1.84 13.61
N ILE A 8 5.34 -1.34 13.72
CA ILE A 8 5.81 -0.17 12.95
C ILE A 8 5.75 -0.46 11.44
N LEU A 9 6.16 -1.64 10.99
CA LEU A 9 6.13 -2.01 9.58
C LEU A 9 4.70 -2.01 9.01
N LEU A 10 3.76 -2.66 9.70
CA LEU A 10 2.34 -2.69 9.32
C LEU A 10 1.72 -1.30 9.32
N PHE A 11 2.05 -0.48 10.32
CA PHE A 11 1.60 0.91 10.38
C PHE A 11 2.12 1.73 9.19
N ASN A 12 3.39 1.59 8.83
CA ASN A 12 3.93 2.26 7.67
C ASN A 12 3.33 1.75 6.35
N ILE A 13 3.06 0.45 6.21
CA ILE A 13 2.35 -0.09 5.04
C ILE A 13 0.95 0.51 4.95
N ALA A 14 0.24 0.65 6.08
CA ALA A 14 -1.08 1.27 6.12
C ALA A 14 -1.02 2.75 5.70
N LEU A 15 -0.04 3.50 6.18
CA LEU A 15 0.15 4.91 5.76
C LEU A 15 0.46 4.99 4.26
N LEU A 16 1.39 4.18 3.78
CA LEU A 16 1.76 4.18 2.37
C LEU A 16 0.59 3.77 1.47
N SER A 17 -0.25 2.82 1.88
CA SER A 17 -1.43 2.42 1.08
C SER A 17 -2.49 3.53 0.99
N ILE A 18 -2.67 4.31 2.07
CA ILE A 18 -3.55 5.50 2.07
C ILE A 18 -2.98 6.56 1.14
N ILE A 19 -1.68 6.87 1.27
CA ILE A 19 -1.01 7.86 0.43
C ILE A 19 -1.12 7.43 -1.04
N ASP A 20 -0.78 6.19 -1.36
CA ASP A 20 -0.89 5.60 -2.68
C ASP A 20 -2.32 5.73 -3.27
N TYR A 21 -3.36 5.47 -2.48
CA TYR A 21 -4.75 5.70 -2.89
C TYR A 21 -5.03 7.17 -3.27
N LEU A 22 -4.65 8.11 -2.40
CA LEU A 22 -4.89 9.54 -2.61
C LEU A 22 -4.13 10.06 -3.84
N TYR A 23 -2.87 9.63 -4.01
CA TYR A 23 -2.06 9.99 -5.16
C TYR A 23 -2.60 9.37 -6.44
N THR A 24 -3.05 8.11 -6.46
CA THR A 24 -3.73 7.54 -7.64
C THR A 24 -4.94 8.39 -8.02
N LEU A 25 -5.83 8.72 -7.09
CA LEU A 25 -7.04 9.51 -7.40
C LEU A 25 -6.69 10.89 -7.99
N ARG A 26 -5.67 11.55 -7.44
CA ARG A 26 -5.17 12.82 -7.97
C ARG A 26 -4.52 12.70 -9.34
N ALA A 27 -3.84 11.60 -9.62
CA ALA A 27 -3.26 11.33 -10.93
C ALA A 27 -4.36 11.13 -11.98
N VAL A 28 -5.37 10.30 -11.65
CA VAL A 28 -6.53 10.02 -12.48
C VAL A 28 -7.32 11.28 -12.79
N SER A 29 -7.55 12.15 -11.80
CA SER A 29 -8.27 13.41 -12.01
C SER A 29 -7.52 14.40 -12.91
N ARG A 30 -6.21 14.21 -13.09
CA ARG A 30 -5.35 14.97 -14.01
C ARG A 30 -5.16 14.28 -15.37
N GLY A 31 -5.85 13.17 -15.63
CA GLY A 31 -5.75 12.41 -16.89
C GLY A 31 -4.48 11.56 -17.02
N LEU A 32 -3.75 11.33 -15.92
CA LEU A 32 -2.58 10.45 -15.91
C LEU A 32 -3.01 8.99 -15.77
N LYS A 33 -2.26 8.09 -16.40
CA LYS A 33 -2.48 6.63 -16.31
C LYS A 33 -1.99 6.07 -14.98
N GLU A 34 -2.63 5.01 -14.52
CA GLU A 34 -2.14 4.17 -13.42
C GLU A 34 -1.00 3.30 -13.94
N TYR A 35 0.16 3.36 -13.28
CA TYR A 35 1.33 2.58 -13.69
C TYR A 35 1.40 1.23 -12.97
N ASN A 36 0.55 1.01 -11.97
CA ASN A 36 0.37 -0.30 -11.37
C ASN A 36 -0.42 -1.21 -12.34
N PRO A 37 0.23 -2.19 -13.00
CA PRO A 37 -0.41 -3.01 -14.04
C PRO A 37 -1.53 -3.89 -13.48
N VAL A 38 -1.58 -4.11 -12.17
CA VAL A 38 -2.65 -4.86 -11.49
C VAL A 38 -3.86 -3.96 -11.24
N MET A 39 -3.64 -2.68 -10.95
CA MET A 39 -4.72 -1.74 -10.60
C MET A 39 -5.27 -1.00 -11.82
N ASP A 40 -4.48 -0.83 -12.88
CA ASP A 40 -4.90 -0.17 -14.12
C ASP A 40 -6.19 -0.75 -14.73
N PRO A 41 -6.38 -2.09 -14.84
CA PRO A 41 -7.60 -2.66 -15.42
C PRO A 41 -8.88 -2.38 -14.61
N ILE A 42 -8.74 -2.11 -13.31
CA ILE A 42 -9.87 -1.93 -12.38
C ILE A 42 -10.05 -0.49 -11.93
N LEU A 43 -9.16 0.42 -12.35
CA LEU A 43 -9.07 1.81 -11.90
C LEU A 43 -10.39 2.57 -12.00
N HIS A 44 -11.10 2.37 -13.11
CA HIS A 44 -12.38 3.03 -13.40
C HIS A 44 -13.60 2.22 -12.94
N THR A 45 -13.40 1.21 -12.10
CA THR A 45 -14.47 0.35 -11.58
C THR A 45 -14.64 0.55 -10.08
N PRO A 46 -15.80 0.19 -9.50
CA PRO A 46 -15.99 0.17 -8.05
C PRO A 46 -15.01 -0.75 -7.30
N LEU A 47 -14.33 -1.67 -8.00
CA LEU A 47 -13.35 -2.58 -7.40
C LEU A 47 -12.11 -1.84 -6.90
N PHE A 48 -11.67 -0.77 -7.57
CA PHE A 48 -10.49 -0.01 -7.16
C PHE A 48 -10.62 0.58 -5.74
N PRO A 49 -11.65 1.40 -5.44
CA PRO A 49 -11.84 1.91 -4.08
C PRO A 49 -12.18 0.79 -3.09
N LEU A 50 -12.92 -0.24 -3.50
CA LEU A 50 -13.23 -1.38 -2.63
C LEU A 50 -11.96 -2.10 -2.16
N ILE A 51 -11.00 -2.34 -3.06
CA ILE A 51 -9.72 -2.98 -2.72
C ILE A 51 -8.89 -2.09 -1.80
N LYS A 52 -8.68 -0.83 -2.16
CA LYS A 52 -7.80 0.06 -1.39
C LYS A 52 -8.39 0.53 -0.05
N VAL A 53 -9.71 0.69 0.05
CA VAL A 53 -10.37 1.24 1.25
C VAL A 53 -10.94 0.15 2.16
N VAL A 54 -11.31 -1.03 1.61
CA VAL A 54 -11.90 -2.11 2.41
C VAL A 54 -10.94 -3.29 2.55
N PHE A 55 -10.54 -3.91 1.45
CA PHE A 55 -9.75 -5.15 1.52
C PHE A 55 -8.35 -4.93 2.10
N VAL A 56 -7.62 -3.89 1.69
CA VAL A 56 -6.28 -3.61 2.21
C VAL A 56 -6.30 -3.31 3.72
N PRO A 57 -7.17 -2.42 4.24
CA PRO A 57 -7.28 -2.20 5.68
C PRO A 57 -7.70 -3.45 6.47
N LEU A 58 -8.61 -4.26 5.94
CA LEU A 58 -8.99 -5.52 6.59
C LEU A 58 -7.83 -6.52 6.63
N ALA A 59 -7.07 -6.64 5.54
CA ALA A 59 -5.88 -7.50 5.49
C ALA A 59 -4.80 -7.03 6.48
N LEU A 60 -4.57 -5.72 6.58
CA LEU A 60 -3.62 -5.13 7.52
C LEU A 60 -4.09 -5.27 8.97
N LEU A 61 -5.38 -5.12 9.24
CA LEU A 61 -5.97 -5.36 10.55
C LEU A 61 -5.84 -6.83 10.96
N TRP A 62 -6.12 -7.76 10.03
CA TRP A 62 -5.93 -9.18 10.26
C TRP A 62 -4.45 -9.50 10.54
N ALA A 63 -3.52 -8.90 9.79
CA ALA A 63 -2.09 -9.01 10.04
C ALA A 63 -1.69 -8.44 11.40
N TRP A 64 -2.28 -7.31 11.80
CA TRP A 64 -2.05 -6.69 13.09
C TRP A 64 -2.51 -7.58 14.25
N ILE A 65 -3.68 -8.19 14.16
CA ILE A 65 -4.21 -9.10 15.19
C ILE A 65 -3.31 -10.34 15.33
N ASN A 66 -2.76 -10.84 14.22
CA ASN A 66 -1.93 -12.05 14.21
C ASN A 66 -0.42 -11.78 14.32
N ARG A 67 0.01 -10.52 14.46
CA ARG A 67 1.42 -10.10 14.42
C ARG A 67 2.31 -10.86 15.42
N ASP A 68 1.76 -11.22 16.58
CA ASP A 68 2.51 -11.89 17.65
C ASP A 68 2.90 -13.32 17.27
N LYS A 69 2.06 -14.00 16.48
CA LYS A 69 2.35 -15.33 15.94
C LYS A 69 3.34 -15.24 14.78
N TRP A 70 3.19 -14.23 13.94
CA TRP A 70 3.94 -14.11 12.69
C TRP A 70 5.35 -13.57 12.84
N GLN A 71 5.66 -12.93 13.98
CA GLN A 71 6.97 -12.33 14.18
C GLN A 71 8.15 -13.31 14.09
N HIS A 72 7.89 -14.60 14.30
CA HIS A 72 8.90 -15.65 14.22
C HIS A 72 8.93 -16.32 12.84
N ASN A 73 7.97 -16.04 11.96
CA ASN A 73 7.91 -16.62 10.62
C ASN A 73 8.70 -15.73 9.64
N TRP A 74 9.81 -16.26 9.13
CA TRP A 74 10.70 -15.52 8.23
C TRP A 74 10.04 -15.18 6.88
N LEU A 75 9.20 -16.07 6.35
CA LEU A 75 8.48 -15.85 5.08
C LEU A 75 7.53 -14.67 5.20
N ILE A 76 6.75 -14.63 6.28
CA ILE A 76 5.79 -13.55 6.51
C ILE A 76 6.53 -12.20 6.67
N ASN A 77 7.62 -12.20 7.44
CA ASN A 77 8.43 -10.99 7.58
C ASN A 77 9.00 -10.52 6.24
N LEU A 78 9.55 -11.43 5.43
CA LEU A 78 10.05 -11.11 4.09
C LEU A 78 8.95 -10.54 3.20
N SER A 79 7.77 -11.16 3.18
CA SER A 79 6.61 -10.67 2.42
C SER A 79 6.16 -9.28 2.85
N LEU A 80 6.11 -8.99 4.15
CA LEU A 80 5.78 -7.66 4.67
C LEU A 80 6.83 -6.61 4.28
N TRP A 81 8.11 -6.97 4.31
CA TRP A 81 9.19 -6.08 3.85
C TRP A 81 9.12 -5.81 2.34
N ILE A 82 8.87 -6.84 1.53
CA ILE A 82 8.64 -6.68 0.08
C ILE A 82 7.45 -5.77 -0.16
N LEU A 83 6.33 -6.01 0.54
CA LEU A 83 5.12 -5.19 0.42
C LEU A 83 5.40 -3.73 0.77
N PHE A 84 6.12 -3.48 1.87
CA PHE A 84 6.55 -2.15 2.28
C PHE A 84 7.42 -1.46 1.22
N LEU A 85 8.44 -2.15 0.70
CA LEU A 85 9.33 -1.61 -0.33
C LEU A 85 8.58 -1.29 -1.63
N VAL A 86 7.65 -2.14 -2.05
CA VAL A 86 6.81 -1.91 -3.24
C VAL A 86 5.93 -0.68 -3.03
N TYR A 87 5.20 -0.60 -1.92
CA TYR A 87 4.38 0.58 -1.61
C TYR A 87 5.20 1.86 -1.49
N MET A 88 6.38 1.79 -0.88
CA MET A 88 7.30 2.92 -0.77
C MET A 88 7.77 3.37 -2.16
N ALA A 89 8.21 2.45 -3.01
CA ALA A 89 8.65 2.77 -4.37
C ALA A 89 7.52 3.40 -5.22
N LEU A 90 6.32 2.82 -5.16
CA LEU A 90 5.14 3.36 -5.85
C LEU A 90 4.77 4.76 -5.34
N THR A 91 4.78 4.96 -4.02
CA THR A 91 4.47 6.26 -3.42
C THR A 91 5.50 7.32 -3.84
N VAL A 92 6.79 7.01 -3.79
CA VAL A 92 7.88 7.91 -4.20
C VAL A 92 7.76 8.22 -5.70
N TRP A 93 7.47 7.23 -6.54
CA TRP A 93 7.21 7.45 -7.96
C TRP A 93 6.04 8.40 -8.17
N HIS A 94 4.89 8.15 -7.53
CA HIS A 94 3.72 9.02 -7.63
C HIS A 94 4.03 10.46 -7.18
N MET A 95 4.74 10.62 -6.07
CA MET A 95 5.18 11.93 -5.58
C MET A 95 6.06 12.65 -6.60
N THR A 96 7.09 11.99 -7.13
CA THR A 96 8.04 12.60 -8.08
C THR A 96 7.38 12.96 -9.41
N VAL A 97 6.51 12.10 -9.94
CA VAL A 97 5.76 12.38 -11.17
C VAL A 97 4.79 13.55 -10.97
N GLN A 98 4.05 13.58 -9.85
CA GLN A 98 3.10 14.66 -9.61
C GLN A 98 3.75 15.99 -9.27
N LEU A 99 4.93 15.99 -8.64
CA LEU A 99 5.74 17.20 -8.43
C LEU A 99 6.28 17.79 -9.74
N ARG A 100 6.53 16.96 -10.76
CA ARG A 100 6.96 17.43 -12.10
C ARG A 100 5.81 17.95 -12.96
N LEU A 101 4.57 17.61 -12.60
CA LEU A 101 3.35 17.95 -13.35
C LEU A 101 2.50 19.05 -12.67
N GLY A 102 2.98 19.57 -11.54
CA GLY A 102 2.44 20.77 -10.88
C GLY A 102 3.42 21.92 -11.01
#